data_AF-A0A2S9V4Q1-F1
#
_entry.id   AF-A0A2S9V4Q1-F1
#
_cell.length_a   1.000
_cell.length_b   1.000
_cell.length_c   1.000
_cell.angle_alpha   90.00
_cell.angle_beta   90.00
_cell.angle_gamma   90.00
#
_symmetry.space_group_name_H-M   'P 1'
#
loop_
_entity.id
_entity.type
_entity.pdbx_description
1 polymer ?
#
loop_
_entity_poly.entity_id
_entity_poly.type
_entity_poly.pdbx_seq_one_letter_code
_entity_poly.pdbx_strand_id
1 'polypeptide(L)'
;MSKSFWIALIAAFVVINEILVDWVLAISVGDFGVAEGFSEVTRYLTVDSLLFAAGFRVIPYGALLLVGLTTSLKRSVPGKLALWFALLAIAAIHFSGYWGMQHSLYTPAHTSSTSALALIFVPIHAAWIGALTGGAVLMGAKLGIRLFKR
;
A
#
# COMPACT_ATOMS: atom_id res chain seq x y z
N MET A 1 21.19 1.79 1.25
CA MET A 1 20.00 1.67 0.39
C MET A 1 20.15 2.66 -0.75
N SER A 2 19.80 2.29 -1.98
CA SER A 2 19.82 3.23 -3.11
C SER A 2 18.74 4.31 -2.93
N LYS A 3 18.91 5.45 -3.60
CA LYS A 3 17.90 6.51 -3.66
C LYS A 3 16.55 5.99 -4.19
N SER A 4 16.59 4.99 -5.07
CA SER A 4 15.40 4.39 -5.68
C SER A 4 14.40 3.81 -4.68
N PHE A 5 14.86 3.22 -3.57
CA PHE A 5 13.94 2.70 -2.55
C PHE A 5 13.14 3.82 -1.87
N TRP A 6 13.81 4.91 -1.51
CA TRP A 6 13.16 6.04 -0.85
C TRP A 6 12.18 6.76 -1.77
N ILE A 7 12.55 6.91 -3.04
CA ILE A 7 11.67 7.44 -4.08
C ILE A 7 10.45 6.53 -4.24
N ALA A 8 10.65 5.21 -4.34
CA ALA A 8 9.55 4.25 -4.45
C ALA A 8 8.64 4.25 -3.22
N LEU A 9 9.20 4.40 -2.01
CA LEU A 9 8.42 4.47 -0.78
C LEU A 9 7.52 5.72 -0.74
N ILE A 10 8.05 6.88 -1.12
CA ILE A 10 7.28 8.12 -1.21
C ILE A 10 6.24 8.03 -2.34
N ALA A 11 6.65 7.54 -3.51
CA ALA A 11 5.76 7.37 -4.66
C ALA A 11 4.60 6.42 -4.32
N ALA A 12 4.86 5.28 -3.68
CA ALA A 12 3.82 4.35 -3.26
C ALA A 12 2.84 5.00 -2.27
N PHE A 13 3.32 5.76 -1.28
CA PHE A 13 2.47 6.47 -0.35
C PHE A 13 1.56 7.52 -1.01
N VAL A 14 2.10 8.27 -1.98
CA VAL A 14 1.37 9.34 -2.69
C VAL A 14 0.39 8.74 -3.69
N VAL A 15 0.84 7.80 -4.51
CA VAL A 15 0.09 7.26 -5.65
C VAL A 15 -0.93 6.23 -5.19
N ILE A 16 -0.56 5.28 -4.33
CA ILE A 16 -1.46 4.19 -3.92
C ILE A 16 -2.35 4.69 -2.78
N ASN A 17 -3.43 5.33 -3.18
CA ASN A 17 -4.45 5.90 -2.32
C ASN A 17 -5.85 5.48 -2.76
N GLU A 18 -6.83 5.75 -1.91
CA GLU A 18 -8.23 5.43 -2.13
C GLU A 18 -8.82 6.11 -3.37
N ILE A 19 -8.37 7.31 -3.73
CA ILE A 19 -8.84 8.06 -4.91
C ILE A 19 -8.33 7.40 -6.20
N LEU A 20 -7.05 7.01 -6.24
CA LEU A 20 -6.49 6.30 -7.38
C LEU A 20 -7.25 5.00 -7.62
N VAL A 21 -7.49 4.23 -6.54
CA VAL A 21 -8.14 2.92 -6.66
C VAL A 21 -9.59 3.07 -7.12
N ASP A 22 -10.31 4.04 -6.58
CA ASP A 22 -11.68 4.38 -7.02
C ASP A 22 -11.71 4.80 -8.48
N TRP A 23 -10.74 5.61 -8.91
CA TRP A 23 -10.64 6.05 -10.31
C TRP A 23 -10.37 4.89 -11.26
N VAL A 24 -9.48 3.97 -10.88
CA VAL A 24 -9.24 2.75 -11.65
C VAL A 24 -10.50 1.88 -11.71
N LEU A 25 -11.24 1.75 -10.60
CA LEU A 25 -12.51 1.04 -10.55
C LEU A 25 -13.58 1.68 -11.45
N ALA A 26 -13.71 3.01 -11.42
CA ALA A 26 -14.64 3.74 -12.28
C ALA A 26 -14.38 3.42 -13.77
N ILE A 27 -13.12 3.41 -14.19
CA ILE A 27 -12.75 3.10 -15.59
C ILE A 27 -12.96 1.61 -15.91
N SER A 28 -12.53 0.71 -15.02
CA SER A 28 -12.43 -0.72 -15.34
C SER A 28 -13.69 -1.52 -15.04
N VAL A 29 -14.52 -1.06 -14.10
CA VAL A 29 -15.74 -1.73 -13.65
C VAL A 29 -16.96 -0.86 -13.89
N GLY A 30 -16.84 0.45 -13.71
CA GLY A 30 -17.94 1.41 -13.87
C GLY A 30 -18.19 1.90 -15.30
N ASP A 31 -17.41 1.44 -16.28
CA ASP A 31 -17.46 1.85 -17.69
C ASP A 31 -17.33 3.37 -17.94
N PHE A 32 -16.73 4.12 -16.99
CA PHE A 32 -16.47 5.54 -17.15
C PHE A 32 -15.32 5.81 -18.11
N GLY A 33 -15.41 6.89 -18.89
CA GLY A 33 -14.24 7.42 -19.60
C GLY A 33 -13.15 7.91 -18.64
N VAL A 34 -11.88 7.94 -19.08
CA VAL A 34 -10.72 8.30 -18.21
C VAL A 34 -10.90 9.64 -17.48
N ALA A 35 -11.27 10.70 -18.21
CA ALA A 35 -11.47 12.03 -17.64
C ALA A 35 -12.78 12.13 -16.84
N GLU A 36 -13.82 11.45 -17.30
CA GLU A 36 -15.14 11.43 -16.66
C GLU A 36 -15.07 10.73 -15.30
N GLY A 37 -14.46 9.54 -15.24
CA GLY A 37 -14.26 8.81 -13.98
C GLY A 37 -13.38 9.59 -12.99
N PHE A 38 -12.40 10.36 -13.47
CA PHE A 38 -11.63 11.24 -12.58
C PHE A 38 -12.50 12.35 -11.99
N SER A 39 -13.33 12.98 -12.83
CA SER A 39 -14.27 14.01 -12.39
C SER A 39 -15.30 13.45 -11.40
N GLU A 40 -15.75 12.21 -11.60
CA GLU A 40 -16.75 11.58 -10.74
C GLU A 40 -16.18 11.30 -9.34
N VAL A 41 -15.03 10.63 -9.27
CA VAL A 41 -14.39 10.29 -7.99
C VAL A 41 -13.95 11.53 -7.21
N THR A 42 -13.55 12.60 -7.90
CA THR A 42 -13.07 13.83 -7.23
C THR A 42 -14.18 14.84 -6.92
N ARG A 43 -15.42 14.60 -7.34
CA ARG A 43 -16.54 15.54 -7.22
C ARG A 43 -16.81 16.01 -5.78
N TYR A 44 -16.65 15.11 -4.81
CA TYR A 44 -16.88 15.38 -3.38
C TYR A 44 -15.61 15.35 -2.55
N LEU A 45 -14.44 15.43 -3.19
CA LEU A 45 -13.17 15.42 -2.50
C LEU A 45 -13.00 16.68 -1.64
N THR A 46 -12.72 16.48 -0.35
CA THR A 46 -12.37 17.57 0.57
C THR A 46 -10.97 17.37 1.11
N VAL A 47 -10.30 18.48 1.45
CA VAL A 47 -8.96 18.44 2.07
C VAL A 47 -9.00 17.63 3.38
N ASP A 48 -10.05 17.78 4.18
CA ASP A 48 -10.20 17.06 5.45
C ASP A 48 -10.29 15.54 5.24
N SER A 49 -11.09 15.09 4.26
CA SER A 49 -11.20 13.66 3.94
C SER A 49 -9.87 13.07 3.46
N LEU A 50 -9.12 13.81 2.65
CA LEU A 50 -7.82 13.40 2.12
C LEU A 50 -6.77 13.32 3.22
N LEU A 51 -6.73 14.30 4.13
CA LEU A 51 -5.80 14.29 5.27
C LEU A 51 -6.15 13.19 6.27
N PHE A 52 -7.44 12.93 6.50
CA PHE A 52 -7.89 11.84 7.36
C PHE A 52 -7.41 10.49 6.84
N ALA A 53 -7.68 10.17 5.56
CA ALA A 53 -7.24 8.92 4.95
C ALA A 53 -5.71 8.81 4.89
N ALA A 54 -5.02 9.91 4.52
CA ALA A 54 -3.56 9.97 4.50
C ALA A 54 -2.94 9.75 5.88
N GLY A 55 -3.58 10.24 6.95
CA GLY A 55 -3.12 10.09 8.33
C GLY A 55 -3.05 8.63 8.80
N PHE A 56 -3.95 7.76 8.34
CA PHE A 56 -3.83 6.33 8.59
C PHE A 56 -2.88 5.66 7.61
N ARG A 57 -2.96 6.00 6.32
CA ARG A 57 -2.09 5.42 5.28
C ARG A 57 -0.61 5.64 5.58
N VAL A 58 -0.22 6.77 6.18
CA VAL A 58 1.20 7.05 6.47
C VAL A 58 1.82 6.06 7.46
N ILE A 59 1.02 5.42 8.33
CA ILE A 59 1.52 4.53 9.40
C ILE A 59 2.43 3.42 8.84
N PRO A 60 1.99 2.55 7.91
CA PRO A 60 2.83 1.48 7.36
C PRO A 60 4.06 2.00 6.61
N TYR A 61 3.94 3.06 5.81
CA TYR A 61 5.09 3.63 5.08
C TYR A 61 6.09 4.31 6.01
N GLY A 62 5.59 5.03 7.03
CA GLY A 62 6.39 5.67 8.07
C GLY A 62 7.12 4.65 8.94
N ALA A 63 6.46 3.56 9.32
CA ALA A 63 7.09 2.45 10.03
C ALA A 63 8.21 1.82 9.19
N LEU A 64 7.96 1.55 7.89
CA LEU A 64 8.98 1.00 7.00
C LEU A 64 10.15 1.99 6.79
N LEU A 65 9.85 3.29 6.66
CA LEU A 65 10.84 4.35 6.59
C LEU A 65 11.75 4.34 7.83
N LEU A 66 11.16 4.32 9.03
CA LEU A 66 11.89 4.25 10.30
C LEU A 66 12.77 3.01 10.35
N VAL A 67 12.25 1.83 10.02
CA VAL A 67 13.04 0.58 9.98
C VAL A 67 14.20 0.70 9.00
N GLY A 68 13.99 1.24 7.80
CA GLY A 68 15.05 1.44 6.81
C GLY A 68 16.12 2.46 7.26
N LEU A 69 15.75 3.44 8.07
CA LEU A 69 16.67 4.48 8.58
C LEU A 69 17.47 3.99 9.79
N THR A 70 16.83 3.32 10.74
CA THR A 70 17.43 2.97 12.05
C THR A 70 18.14 1.62 12.07
N THR A 71 17.75 0.67 11.21
CA THR A 71 18.34 -0.68 11.22
C THR A 71 19.52 -0.84 10.25
N SER A 72 20.30 -1.91 10.45
CA SER A 72 21.40 -2.31 9.56
C SER A 72 20.93 -3.07 8.31
N LEU A 73 19.63 -3.32 8.14
CA LEU A 73 19.08 -4.12 7.03
C LEU A 73 19.53 -3.59 5.66
N LYS A 74 19.59 -2.27 5.50
CA LYS A 74 20.04 -1.58 4.27
C LYS A 74 21.49 -1.87 3.85
N ARG A 75 22.31 -2.46 4.73
CA ARG A 75 23.73 -2.79 4.48
C ARG A 75 23.93 -4.18 3.88
N SER A 76 22.93 -5.06 3.97
CA SER A 76 23.01 -6.45 3.48
C SER A 76 22.09 -6.68 2.28
N VAL A 77 22.44 -7.60 1.38
CA VAL A 77 21.55 -7.98 0.27
C VAL A 77 20.21 -8.55 0.76
N PRO A 78 20.19 -9.52 1.72
CA PRO A 78 18.94 -10.02 2.29
C PRO A 78 18.06 -8.93 2.92
N GLY A 79 18.67 -8.00 3.66
CA GLY A 79 17.94 -6.90 4.29
C GLY A 79 17.39 -5.89 3.29
N LYS A 80 18.09 -5.63 2.18
CA LYS A 80 17.55 -4.81 1.08
C LYS A 80 16.34 -5.47 0.43
N LEU A 81 16.42 -6.77 0.14
CA LEU A 81 15.29 -7.53 -0.41
C LEU A 81 14.09 -7.50 0.54
N ALA A 82 14.31 -7.76 1.83
CA ALA A 82 13.27 -7.69 2.85
C ALA A 82 12.52 -6.34 2.86
N LEU A 83 13.25 -5.23 2.77
CA LEU A 83 12.65 -3.89 2.74
C LEU A 83 11.83 -3.64 1.46
N TRP A 84 12.32 -4.09 0.30
CA TRP A 84 11.58 -3.97 -0.97
C TRP A 84 10.31 -4.80 -0.99
N PHE A 85 10.37 -6.05 -0.51
CA PHE A 85 9.20 -6.92 -0.44
C PHE A 85 8.19 -6.45 0.62
N ALA A 86 8.65 -5.87 1.74
CA ALA A 86 7.76 -5.22 2.69
C ALA A 86 7.03 -4.02 2.05
N LEU A 87 7.73 -3.18 1.28
CA LEU A 87 7.11 -2.07 0.54
C LEU A 87 6.07 -2.58 -0.46
N LEU A 88 6.41 -3.62 -1.23
CA LEU A 88 5.50 -4.24 -2.19
C LEU A 88 4.25 -4.79 -1.51
N ALA A 89 4.39 -5.49 -0.38
CA ALA A 89 3.26 -6.02 0.37
C ALA A 89 2.37 -4.89 0.93
N ILE A 90 2.97 -3.84 1.49
CA ILE A 90 2.23 -2.66 1.96
C ILE A 90 1.42 -2.06 0.81
N ALA A 91 2.06 -1.81 -0.33
CA ALA A 91 1.44 -1.26 -1.53
C ALA A 91 0.27 -2.14 -2.03
N ALA A 92 0.50 -3.45 -2.13
CA ALA A 92 -0.51 -4.40 -2.59
C ALA A 92 -1.73 -4.44 -1.67
N ILE A 93 -1.53 -4.45 -0.35
CA ILE A 93 -2.63 -4.48 0.63
C ILE A 93 -3.44 -3.17 0.59
N HIS A 94 -2.80 -2.01 0.43
CA HIS A 94 -3.55 -0.76 0.23
C HIS A 94 -4.40 -0.83 -1.04
N PHE A 95 -3.80 -1.22 -2.16
CA PHE A 95 -4.50 -1.30 -3.43
C PHE A 95 -5.69 -2.27 -3.35
N SER A 96 -5.45 -3.52 -2.93
CA SER A 96 -6.51 -4.54 -2.85
C SER A 96 -7.56 -4.22 -1.79
N GLY A 97 -7.15 -3.60 -0.68
CA GLY A 97 -8.04 -3.22 0.41
C GLY A 97 -8.99 -2.10 0.00
N TYR A 98 -8.49 -1.05 -0.64
CA TYR A 98 -9.33 0.02 -1.19
C TYR A 98 -10.18 -0.48 -2.35
N TRP A 99 -9.65 -1.40 -3.16
CA TRP A 99 -10.43 -2.03 -4.23
C TRP A 99 -11.64 -2.75 -3.66
N GLY A 100 -11.44 -3.61 -2.66
CA GLY A 100 -12.53 -4.31 -1.99
C GLY A 100 -13.51 -3.36 -1.28
N MET A 101 -13.04 -2.23 -0.77
CA MET A 101 -13.87 -1.20 -0.15
C MET A 101 -14.84 -0.55 -1.15
N GLN A 102 -14.37 -0.26 -2.37
CA GLN A 102 -15.08 0.57 -3.36
C GLN A 102 -15.73 -0.22 -4.50
N HIS A 103 -15.33 -1.47 -4.74
CA HIS A 103 -15.82 -2.25 -5.89
C HIS A 103 -17.35 -2.37 -5.96
N SER A 104 -18.03 -2.42 -4.81
CA SER A 104 -19.50 -2.47 -4.77
C SER A 104 -20.19 -1.19 -5.25
N LEU A 105 -19.48 -0.05 -5.33
CA LEU A 105 -20.03 1.20 -5.87
C LEU A 105 -20.32 1.12 -7.38
N TYR A 106 -19.61 0.23 -8.09
CA TYR A 106 -19.70 0.07 -9.54
C TYR A 106 -20.36 -1.25 -9.94
N THR A 107 -20.99 -1.96 -9.00
CA THR A 107 -21.67 -3.24 -9.29
C THR A 107 -23.05 -3.28 -8.64
N PRO A 108 -23.92 -4.24 -9.00
CA PRO A 108 -25.21 -4.42 -8.32
C PRO A 108 -25.11 -4.87 -6.84
N ALA A 109 -23.90 -5.09 -6.32
CA ALA A 109 -23.68 -5.54 -4.95
C ALA A 109 -23.95 -4.42 -3.93
N HIS A 110 -24.48 -4.78 -2.77
CA HIS A 110 -24.68 -3.80 -1.70
C HIS A 110 -23.35 -3.32 -1.11
N THR A 111 -23.16 -2.01 -1.07
CA THR A 111 -22.06 -1.38 -0.32
C THR A 111 -22.44 -1.31 1.16
N SER A 112 -21.65 -1.95 2.02
CA SER A 112 -21.86 -1.86 3.47
C SER A 112 -21.58 -0.46 3.99
N SER A 113 -22.39 0.05 4.92
CA SER A 113 -22.12 1.31 5.63
C SER A 113 -20.82 1.27 6.45
N THR A 114 -20.30 0.08 6.75
CA THR A 114 -19.03 -0.12 7.44
C THR A 114 -17.81 -0.15 6.51
N SER A 115 -17.99 -0.07 5.19
CA SER A 115 -16.88 -0.11 4.22
C SER A 115 -15.89 1.04 4.46
N ALA A 116 -16.36 2.22 4.88
CA ALA A 116 -15.51 3.37 5.20
C ALA A 116 -14.50 3.08 6.33
N LEU A 117 -14.76 2.12 7.22
CA LEU A 117 -13.78 1.69 8.24
C LEU A 117 -12.53 1.07 7.61
N ALA A 118 -12.59 0.62 6.35
CA ALA A 118 -11.43 0.13 5.63
C ALA A 118 -10.37 1.22 5.45
N LEU A 119 -10.71 2.52 5.46
CA LEU A 119 -9.72 3.60 5.50
C LEU A 119 -8.79 3.53 6.72
N ILE A 120 -9.26 2.95 7.83
CA ILE A 120 -8.49 2.76 9.06
C ILE A 120 -7.86 1.36 9.09
N PHE A 121 -8.65 0.32 8.80
CA PHE A 121 -8.19 -1.06 8.94
C PHE A 121 -7.22 -1.47 7.83
N VAL A 122 -7.36 -1.01 6.59
CA VAL A 122 -6.44 -1.40 5.51
C VAL A 122 -5.00 -0.98 5.82
N PRO A 123 -4.71 0.26 6.27
CA PRO A 123 -3.37 0.63 6.71
C PRO A 123 -2.83 -0.18 7.88
N ILE A 124 -3.69 -0.54 8.85
CA ILE A 124 -3.30 -1.42 9.98
C ILE A 124 -2.87 -2.79 9.46
N HIS A 125 -3.66 -3.38 8.55
CA HIS A 125 -3.35 -4.66 7.93
C HIS A 125 -2.06 -4.60 7.11
N ALA A 126 -1.90 -3.55 6.32
CA ALA A 126 -0.69 -3.32 5.55
C ALA A 126 0.56 -3.25 6.43
N ALA A 127 0.47 -2.65 7.63
CA ALA A 127 1.61 -2.52 8.53
C ALA A 127 2.12 -3.88 9.01
N TRP A 128 1.24 -4.73 9.56
CA TRP A 128 1.68 -6.02 10.08
C TRP A 128 1.99 -7.04 8.97
N ILE A 129 1.23 -7.04 7.86
CA ILE A 129 1.52 -7.89 6.69
C ILE A 129 2.87 -7.51 6.06
N GLY A 130 3.15 -6.20 5.94
CA GLY A 130 4.45 -5.70 5.48
C GLY A 130 5.60 -6.16 6.36
N ALA A 131 5.43 -6.09 7.69
CA ALA A 131 6.42 -6.57 8.64
C ALA A 131 6.66 -8.09 8.54
N LEU A 132 5.59 -8.89 8.46
CA LEU A 132 5.69 -10.35 8.29
C LEU A 132 6.38 -10.71 6.97
N THR A 133 6.00 -10.05 5.88
CA THR A 133 6.59 -10.30 4.56
C THR A 133 8.09 -9.97 4.56
N GLY A 134 8.46 -8.80 5.08
CA GLY A 134 9.87 -8.42 5.22
C GLY A 134 10.66 -9.41 6.09
N GLY A 135 10.08 -9.83 7.21
CA GLY A 135 10.68 -10.82 8.11
C GLY A 135 10.90 -12.18 7.42
N ALA A 136 9.88 -12.70 6.75
CA ALA A 136 9.93 -13.96 6.01
C ALA A 136 11.01 -13.93 4.92
N VAL A 137 11.05 -12.86 4.12
CA VAL A 137 12.05 -12.69 3.05
C VAL A 137 13.47 -12.62 3.64
N LEU A 138 13.66 -11.91 4.75
CA LEU A 138 14.96 -11.84 5.42
C LEU A 138 15.43 -13.22 5.89
N MET A 139 14.54 -13.99 6.52
CA MET A 139 14.85 -15.33 7.02
C MET A 139 15.13 -16.30 5.88
N GLY A 140 14.28 -16.31 4.84
CA GLY A 140 14.44 -17.14 3.66
C GLY A 140 15.75 -16.86 2.92
N ALA A 141 16.07 -15.60 2.68
CA ALA A 141 17.31 -15.21 2.01
C ALA A 141 18.56 -15.57 2.83
N LYS A 142 18.52 -15.40 4.16
CA LYS A 142 19.63 -15.85 5.04
C LYS A 142 19.79 -17.37 5.02
N LEU A 143 18.69 -18.13 5.03
CA LEU A 143 18.73 -19.58 4.99
C LEU A 143 19.32 -20.07 3.65
N GLY A 144 18.87 -19.51 2.53
CA GLY A 144 19.42 -19.83 1.21
C GLY A 144 20.93 -19.60 1.14
N ILE A 145 21.42 -18.43 1.58
CA ILE A 145 22.86 -18.15 1.59
C ILE A 145 23.64 -19.17 2.45
N ARG A 146 23.09 -19.64 3.56
CA ARG A 146 23.75 -20.65 4.41
C ARG A 146 23.80 -22.02 3.72
N LEU A 147 22.74 -22.41 3.02
CA LEU A 147 22.68 -23.69 2.31
C LEU A 147 23.65 -23.73 1.12
N PHE A 148 23.81 -22.63 0.38
CA PHE A 148 24.75 -22.54 -0.75
C PHE A 148 26.23 -22.41 -0.34
N LYS A 149 26.52 -22.15 0.94
CA LYS A 149 27.89 -22.07 1.47
C LYS A 149 28.39 -23.38 2.09
N ARG A 150 27.54 -24.40 2.18
CA ARG A 150 27.91 -25.77 2.54
C ARG A 150 28.16 -26.57 1.28
#